data_AF-A0A6B9VPB1-F1
#
_entry.id   AF-A0A6B9VPB1-F1
#
_cell.length_a   1.000
_cell.length_b   1.000
_cell.length_c   1.000
_cell.angle_alpha   90.00
_cell.angle_beta   90.00
_cell.angle_gamma   90.00
#
_symmetry.space_group_name_H-M   'P 1'
#
loop_
_entity.id
_entity.type
_entity.pdbx_description
1 polymer ?
#
loop_
_entity_poly.entity_id
_entity_poly.type
_entity_poly.pdbx_seq_one_letter_code
_entity_poly.pdbx_strand_id
1 'polypeptide(L)'
;MNNIIPIIYLSTVCIILIPISYLITVQVLKFIYETYILKILEKKNYYKKYSKKEYRTLLQIYKKHRLWTLAINNIENALELRNTISNKVKIYYVNEISFIYKQINYKKLSLKYYKIVSELSEL
;
A
#
# COMPACT_ATOMS: atom_id res chain seq x y z
N MET A 1 49.46 -25.53 -5.51
CA MET A 1 48.44 -24.87 -6.37
C MET A 1 47.01 -25.40 -6.18
N ASN A 2 46.79 -26.59 -5.61
CA ASN A 2 45.43 -27.16 -5.49
C ASN A 2 44.46 -26.44 -4.53
N ASN A 3 44.94 -25.65 -3.57
CA ASN A 3 44.07 -24.96 -2.61
C ASN A 3 43.54 -23.60 -3.12
N ILE A 4 44.03 -23.10 -4.26
CA ILE A 4 43.65 -21.79 -4.79
C ILE A 4 42.26 -21.85 -5.45
N ILE A 5 41.97 -22.94 -6.17
CA ILE A 5 40.70 -23.13 -6.89
C ILE A 5 39.49 -23.16 -5.92
N PRO A 6 39.52 -23.91 -4.80
CA PRO A 6 38.44 -23.86 -3.80
C PRO A 6 38.24 -22.47 -3.19
N ILE A 7 39.33 -21.73 -2.92
CA ILE A 7 39.27 -20.40 -2.31
C ILE A 7 38.64 -19.38 -3.26
N ILE A 8 39.04 -19.38 -4.54
CA ILE A 8 38.45 -18.50 -5.55
C ILE A 8 36.98 -18.82 -5.75
N TYR A 9 36.62 -20.10 -5.85
CA TYR A 9 35.23 -20.54 -5.96
C TYR A 9 34.38 -20.02 -4.79
N LEU A 10 34.84 -20.24 -3.55
CA LEU A 10 34.15 -19.78 -2.35
C LEU A 10 33.98 -18.26 -2.33
N SER A 11 35.03 -17.51 -2.67
CA SER A 11 34.99 -16.04 -2.73
C SER A 11 33.95 -15.55 -3.74
N THR A 12 33.89 -16.17 -4.92
CA THR A 12 32.93 -15.79 -5.97
C THR A 12 31.48 -16.05 -5.54
N VAL A 13 31.23 -17.18 -4.89
CA VAL A 13 29.92 -17.52 -4.31
C VAL A 13 29.52 -16.51 -3.23
N CYS A 14 30.44 -16.15 -2.33
CA CYS A 14 30.18 -15.15 -1.30
C CYS A 14 29.84 -13.77 -1.87
N ILE A 15 30.56 -13.32 -2.90
CA ILE A 15 30.31 -12.03 -3.58
C ILE A 15 28.91 -11.98 -4.17
N ILE A 16 28.38 -13.10 -4.67
CA ILE A 16 27.01 -13.18 -5.22
C ILE A 16 25.96 -13.27 -4.10
N LEU A 17 26.24 -14.02 -3.03
CA LEU A 17 25.27 -14.25 -1.96
C LEU A 17 25.04 -13.02 -1.07
N ILE A 18 26.08 -12.21 -0.83
CA ILE A 18 25.97 -10.99 0.00
C ILE A 18 24.86 -10.05 -0.49
N PRO A 19 24.82 -9.59 -1.77
CA PRO A 19 23.78 -8.69 -2.24
C PRO A 19 22.40 -9.33 -2.24
N ILE A 20 22.30 -10.63 -2.54
CA ILE A 20 21.02 -11.36 -2.48
C ILE A 20 20.48 -11.38 -1.04
N SER A 21 21.34 -11.72 -0.07
CA SER A 21 20.96 -11.74 1.35
C SER A 21 20.53 -10.37 1.85
N TYR A 22 21.21 -9.30 1.41
CA TYR A 22 20.85 -7.92 1.73
C TYR A 22 19.46 -7.57 1.20
N LEU A 23 19.17 -7.87 -0.07
CA LEU A 23 17.87 -7.60 -0.68
C LEU A 23 16.72 -8.34 0.03
N ILE A 24 16.93 -9.62 0.36
CA ILE A 24 15.95 -10.41 1.10
C ILE A 24 15.72 -9.81 2.49
N THR A 25 16.80 -9.44 3.20
CA THR A 25 16.71 -8.85 4.54
C THR A 25 15.90 -7.55 4.53
N VAL A 26 16.14 -6.67 3.55
CA VAL A 26 15.38 -5.42 3.38
C VAL A 26 13.90 -5.71 3.11
N GLN A 27 13.59 -6.69 2.26
CA GLN A 27 12.21 -7.08 1.98
C GLN A 27 11.49 -7.63 3.21
N VAL A 28 12.16 -8.48 4.00
CA VAL A 28 11.64 -9.06 5.23
C VAL A 28 11.38 -7.97 6.27
N LEU A 29 12.32 -7.04 6.49
CA LEU A 29 12.13 -5.91 7.39
C LEU A 29 10.93 -5.05 6.99
N LYS A 30 10.79 -4.77 5.69
CA LYS A 30 9.64 -4.01 5.15
C LYS A 30 8.32 -4.74 5.40
N PHE A 31 8.30 -6.06 5.21
CA PHE A 31 7.11 -6.88 5.47
C PHE A 31 6.74 -6.87 6.96
N ILE A 32 7.71 -7.10 7.85
CA ILE A 32 7.49 -7.07 9.30
C ILE A 32 6.94 -5.71 9.75
N TYR A 33 7.52 -4.61 9.25
CA TYR A 33 7.05 -3.27 9.55
C TYR A 33 5.59 -3.07 9.13
N GLU A 34 5.22 -3.47 7.91
CA GLU A 34 3.84 -3.36 7.42
C GLU A 34 2.88 -4.21 8.25
N THR A 35 3.24 -5.45 8.60
CA THR A 35 2.42 -6.31 9.47
C THR A 35 2.26 -5.72 10.86
N TYR A 36 3.30 -5.12 11.43
CA TYR A 36 3.25 -4.46 12.73
C TYR A 36 2.30 -3.26 12.71
N ILE A 37 2.40 -2.43 11.67
CA ILE A 37 1.52 -1.28 11.48
C ILE A 37 0.06 -1.73 11.32
N LEU A 38 -0.20 -2.78 10.54
CA LEU A 38 -1.54 -3.37 10.41
C LEU A 38 -2.09 -3.80 11.77
N LYS A 39 -1.32 -4.55 12.56
CA LYS A 39 -1.75 -4.99 13.90
C LYS A 39 -2.06 -3.82 14.85
N ILE A 40 -1.22 -2.78 14.85
CA ILE A 40 -1.49 -1.57 15.64
C ILE A 40 -2.81 -0.93 15.21
N LEU A 41 -3.06 -0.86 13.91
CA LEU A 41 -4.18 -0.11 13.35
C LEU A 41 -5.50 -0.90 13.42
N GLU A 42 -5.46 -2.22 13.27
CA GLU A 42 -6.57 -3.11 13.62
C GLU A 42 -6.95 -2.97 15.10
N LYS A 43 -5.97 -2.87 15.99
CA LYS A 43 -6.22 -2.64 17.43
C LYS A 43 -6.78 -1.24 17.71
N LYS A 44 -6.46 -0.24 16.89
CA LYS A 44 -6.98 1.13 16.98
C LYS A 44 -8.34 1.32 16.31
N ASN A 45 -8.80 0.35 15.51
CA ASN A 45 -9.97 0.43 14.63
C ASN A 45 -11.32 0.59 15.36
N TYR A 46 -11.33 0.69 16.69
CA TYR A 46 -12.56 0.85 17.46
C TYR A 46 -13.00 2.31 17.65
N TYR A 47 -12.11 3.32 17.80
CA TYR A 47 -12.59 4.67 18.21
C TYR A 47 -11.73 5.90 17.82
N LYS A 48 -10.63 5.80 17.04
CA LYS A 48 -9.75 6.96 16.78
C LYS A 48 -9.85 7.53 15.36
N LYS A 49 -10.11 8.84 15.27
CA LYS A 49 -9.95 9.64 14.04
C LYS A 49 -8.47 9.63 13.62
N TYR A 50 -8.16 9.00 12.49
CA TYR A 50 -6.81 9.03 11.90
C TYR A 50 -6.50 10.40 11.26
N SER A 51 -5.23 10.79 11.30
CA SER A 51 -4.71 11.90 10.50
C SER A 51 -4.75 11.59 9.00
N LYS A 52 -4.65 12.62 8.15
CA LYS A 52 -4.65 12.45 6.67
C LYS A 52 -3.51 11.55 6.22
N LYS A 53 -2.35 11.68 6.87
CA LYS A 53 -1.16 10.89 6.58
C LYS A 53 -1.39 9.42 6.91
N GLU A 54 -1.99 9.14 8.06
CA GLU A 54 -2.31 7.77 8.49
C GLU A 54 -3.32 7.10 7.56
N TYR A 55 -4.40 7.79 7.16
CA TYR A 55 -5.34 7.25 6.16
C TYR A 55 -4.67 6.88 4.84
N ARG A 56 -3.77 7.74 4.36
CA ARG A 56 -3.03 7.49 3.12
C ARG A 56 -2.08 6.31 3.25
N THR A 57 -1.34 6.22 4.36
CA THR A 57 -0.44 5.10 4.65
C THR A 57 -1.21 3.79 4.72
N LEU A 58 -2.34 3.77 5.44
CA LEU A 58 -3.22 2.60 5.54
C LEU A 58 -3.70 2.14 4.17
N LEU A 59 -4.20 3.08 3.36
CA LEU A 59 -4.66 2.77 2.01
C LEU A 59 -3.55 2.12 1.17
N GLN A 60 -2.32 2.63 1.23
CA GLN A 60 -1.19 2.06 0.50
C GLN A 60 -0.87 0.63 0.97
N ILE A 61 -0.90 0.39 2.28
CA ILE A 61 -0.66 -0.94 2.85
C ILE A 61 -1.78 -1.90 2.42
N TYR A 62 -3.05 -1.51 2.59
CA TYR A 62 -4.19 -2.34 2.17
C TYR A 62 -4.15 -2.68 0.68
N LYS A 63 -3.83 -1.71 -0.18
CA LYS A 63 -3.67 -1.96 -1.62
C LYS A 63 -2.53 -2.93 -1.93
N LYS A 64 -1.39 -2.78 -1.26
CA LYS A 64 -0.22 -3.64 -1.49
C LYS A 64 -0.51 -5.10 -1.13
N HIS A 65 -1.25 -5.32 -0.04
CA HIS A 65 -1.68 -6.64 0.42
C HIS A 65 -3.00 -7.12 -0.22
N ARG A 66 -3.54 -6.37 -1.19
CA ARG A 66 -4.81 -6.67 -1.88
C ARG A 66 -6.02 -6.80 -0.95
N LEU A 67 -5.98 -6.11 0.19
CA LEU A 67 -7.07 -6.05 1.17
C LEU A 67 -8.12 -5.03 0.73
N TRP A 68 -8.80 -5.31 -0.39
CA TRP A 68 -9.64 -4.34 -1.11
C TRP A 68 -10.80 -3.78 -0.29
N THR A 69 -11.49 -4.63 0.48
CA THR A 69 -12.61 -4.20 1.33
C THR A 69 -12.15 -3.24 2.43
N LEU A 70 -11.01 -3.53 3.06
CA LEU A 70 -10.40 -2.66 4.07
C LEU A 70 -9.92 -1.34 3.45
N ALA A 71 -9.37 -1.39 2.23
CA ALA A 71 -8.97 -0.19 1.49
C ALA A 71 -10.16 0.74 1.20
N ILE A 72 -11.29 0.19 0.74
CA ILE A 72 -12.51 0.96 0.46
C ILE A 72 -13.07 1.55 1.76
N ASN A 73 -13.24 0.75 2.81
CA ASN A 73 -13.75 1.22 4.10
C ASN A 73 -12.86 2.33 4.69
N ASN A 74 -11.54 2.20 4.58
CA ASN A 74 -10.59 3.23 5.01
C ASN A 74 -10.75 4.54 4.23
N ILE A 75 -11.05 4.48 2.93
CA ILE A 75 -11.33 5.66 2.12
C ILE A 75 -12.66 6.31 2.53
N GLU A 76 -13.72 5.52 2.70
CA GLU A 76 -15.04 5.99 3.09
C GLU A 76 -14.98 6.72 4.44
N ASN A 77 -14.34 6.11 5.44
CA ASN A 77 -14.10 6.75 6.75
C ASN A 77 -13.29 8.05 6.61
N ALA A 78 -12.29 8.09 5.72
CA ALA A 78 -11.49 9.30 5.50
C ALA A 78 -12.33 10.44 4.87
N LEU A 79 -13.32 10.11 4.06
CA LEU A 79 -14.25 11.04 3.40
C LEU A 79 -15.33 11.55 4.36
N GLU A 80 -15.86 10.70 5.22
CA GLU A 80 -16.92 11.06 6.18
C GLU A 80 -16.42 11.93 7.34
N LEU A 81 -15.20 11.71 7.83
CA LEU A 81 -14.73 12.33 9.08
C LEU A 81 -14.20 13.77 8.92
N ARG A 82 -14.17 14.32 7.71
CA ARG A 82 -13.62 15.65 7.46
C ARG A 82 -14.68 16.54 6.81
N ASN A 83 -15.27 17.41 7.63
CA ASN A 83 -16.24 18.42 7.20
C ASN A 83 -15.65 19.43 6.17
N THR A 84 -14.33 19.48 6.00
CA THR A 84 -13.63 20.36 5.05
C THR A 84 -12.52 19.61 4.28
N ILE A 85 -12.90 18.64 3.46
CA ILE A 85 -11.98 18.02 2.47
C ILE A 85 -11.91 18.89 1.23
N SER A 86 -10.71 19.24 0.78
CA SER A 86 -10.55 19.90 -0.53
C SER A 86 -10.88 18.97 -1.69
N ASN A 87 -11.43 19.51 -2.78
CA ASN A 87 -11.76 18.73 -3.99
C ASN A 87 -10.60 17.84 -4.45
N LYS A 88 -9.35 18.33 -4.38
CA LYS A 88 -8.15 17.54 -4.70
C LYS A 88 -8.02 16.24 -3.89
N VAL A 89 -8.33 16.28 -2.60
CA VAL A 89 -8.27 15.09 -1.74
C VAL A 89 -9.44 14.17 -2.00
N LYS A 90 -10.63 14.72 -2.26
CA LYS A 90 -11.82 13.95 -2.65
C LYS A 90 -11.59 13.21 -3.96
N ILE A 91 -11.09 13.91 -4.99
CA ILE A 91 -10.70 13.34 -6.29
C ILE A 91 -9.70 12.19 -6.10
N TYR A 92 -8.65 12.39 -5.30
CA TYR A 92 -7.68 11.36 -5.02
C TYR A 92 -8.35 10.09 -4.47
N TYR A 93 -9.19 10.22 -3.45
CA TYR A 93 -9.85 9.08 -2.82
C TYR A 93 -10.88 8.39 -3.73
N VAL A 94 -11.69 9.15 -4.46
CA VAL A 94 -12.67 8.60 -5.41
C VAL A 94 -11.94 7.85 -6.53
N ASN A 95 -10.81 8.39 -7.03
CA ASN A 95 -9.99 7.71 -8.04
C ASN A 95 -9.38 6.41 -7.51
N GLU A 96 -8.95 6.39 -6.25
CA GLU A 96 -8.47 5.17 -5.58
C GLU A 96 -9.57 4.10 -5.47
N ILE A 97 -10.82 4.48 -5.19
CA ILE A 97 -11.98 3.57 -5.24
C ILE A 97 -12.18 3.03 -6.67
N SER A 98 -12.17 3.89 -7.68
CA SER A 98 -12.28 3.48 -9.10
C SER A 98 -11.23 2.44 -9.47
N PHE A 99 -9.98 2.67 -9.05
CA PHE A 99 -8.87 1.76 -9.27
C PHE A 99 -9.09 0.42 -8.57
N ILE A 100 -9.51 0.42 -7.30
CA ILE A 100 -9.78 -0.81 -6.55
C ILE A 100 -10.87 -1.62 -7.25
N TYR A 101 -12.00 -1.01 -7.60
CA TYR A 101 -13.08 -1.70 -8.33
C TYR A 101 -12.64 -2.28 -9.67
N LYS A 102 -11.71 -1.61 -10.36
CA LYS A 102 -11.09 -2.16 -11.58
C LYS A 102 -10.27 -3.42 -11.28
N GLN A 103 -9.49 -3.44 -10.21
CA GLN A 103 -8.67 -4.60 -9.81
C GLN A 103 -9.52 -5.82 -9.41
N ILE A 104 -10.69 -5.61 -8.83
CA ILE A 104 -11.62 -6.69 -8.47
C ILE A 104 -12.63 -7.03 -9.58
N ASN A 105 -12.42 -6.58 -10.82
CA ASN A 105 -13.28 -6.82 -11.99
C ASN A 105 -14.71 -6.26 -11.93
N TYR A 106 -15.00 -5.33 -11.02
CA TYR A 106 -16.28 -4.61 -10.97
C TYR A 106 -16.29 -3.40 -11.91
N LYS A 107 -16.19 -3.67 -13.22
CA LYS A 107 -16.02 -2.64 -14.28
C LYS A 107 -17.11 -1.55 -14.26
N LYS A 108 -18.38 -1.94 -14.08
CA LYS A 108 -19.51 -0.99 -14.03
C LYS A 108 -19.38 0.00 -12.87
N LEU A 109 -19.03 -0.48 -11.67
CA LEU A 109 -18.80 0.41 -10.53
C LEU A 109 -17.56 1.30 -10.75
N SER A 110 -16.46 0.71 -11.22
CA SER A 110 -15.24 1.47 -11.51
C SER A 110 -15.51 2.66 -12.44
N LEU A 111 -16.26 2.45 -13.54
CA LEU A 111 -16.66 3.52 -14.45
C LEU A 111 -17.53 4.59 -13.80
N LYS A 112 -18.46 4.19 -12.91
CA LYS A 112 -19.29 5.13 -12.16
C LYS A 112 -18.43 6.08 -11.32
N TYR A 113 -17.43 5.55 -10.61
CA TYR A 113 -16.53 6.39 -9.81
C TYR A 113 -15.57 7.22 -10.66
N TYR A 114 -15.13 6.74 -11.82
CA TYR A 114 -14.34 7.56 -12.76
C TYR A 114 -15.12 8.77 -13.30
N LYS A 115 -16.43 8.63 -13.55
CA LYS A 115 -17.29 9.77 -13.93
C LYS A 115 -17.34 10.82 -12.83
N ILE A 116 -17.55 10.39 -11.57
CA ILE A 116 -17.53 11.29 -10.41
C ILE A 116 -16.19 12.03 -10.31
N VAL A 117 -15.07 11.38 -10.63
CA VAL A 117 -13.75 12.06 -10.67
C VAL A 117 -13.71 13.15 -11.72
N SER A 118 -14.23 12.92 -12.94
CA SER A 118 -14.28 13.92 -14.01
C SER A 118 -15.12 15.12 -13.59
N GLU A 119 -16.34 14.87 -13.09
CA GLU A 119 -17.25 15.92 -12.61
C GLU A 119 -16.61 16.77 -11.50
N LEU A 120 -15.89 16.15 -10.57
CA LEU A 120 -15.18 16.86 -9.50
C LEU A 120 -13.96 17.64 -9.98
N SER A 121 -13.34 17.23 -11.09
CA SER A 121 -12.16 17.90 -11.65
C SER A 121 -12.48 19.11 -12.51
N GLU A 122 -13.74 19.23 -12.95
CA GLU A 122 -14.26 20.36 -13.73
C GLU A 122 -14.77 21.51 -12.83
N LEU A 123 -14.81 21.30 -11.50
CA LEU A 123 -15.19 22.26 -10.43
C LEU A 123 -13.97 22.92 -9.77
#